data_AF-A0A0D7AK75-F1
#
_entry.id   AF-A0A0D7AK75-F1
#
_cell.length_a   1.000
_cell.length_b   1.000
_cell.length_c   1.000
_cell.angle_alpha   90.00
_cell.angle_beta   90.00
_cell.angle_gamma   90.00
#
_symmetry.space_group_name_H-M   'P 1'
#
loop_
_entity.id
_entity.type
_entity.pdbx_description
1 polymer ?
#
loop_
_entity_poly.entity_id
_entity_poly.type
_entity_poly.pdbx_seq_one_letter_code
_entity_poly.pdbx_strand_id
1 'polypeptide(L)'
;MAASLSAILLALVSLFMSAYAAPTETASFYVPSLPDLHEDSIHPLKIFAGHISSDPDADKATDTDVTAHLFFVMVRNRRTADKDRVMFWFNGGPGCSSFDGLMMENGPWRTDGNGGFAVVEGGWEEYTTLVYIDQPIGTGFSYGPTDKYVTSIEQASEQLLVFLGNFYKVFPELKPLDTYLGGESYAGQYIPYFADAILESSLNIPLRGVAIGNGWMDARRQYPAYPDYLVKMGVLDATSDTYKAAKVKVDECVKELEEITDVEPVSTGKCDSVLFTAASVREKVVDGKEICLNIYDVRLDDTKPACGMNWPPDVKPITTYLDRKDVVNALHAEAHSEAWTECKGIVHRKFNEHKSSSSITVLPRVLKRIPVLIFAGDQDYICNYLGLENMITALTWNGATGLGTVNTESWTVDDMPAGTWVTSRNLTYVKIFDASHMAPFDAPNATHDMILRFMGVDFSAINEGSARIPSSVGADVKPIFIENDETESKPASGGAGNGNPEQSKAMWEAYYNAGSAALILLVVIVVLGTFIWCRIRRQRVQLPANGSGAYRDGAVGYQSVAAEEQIPLTESVSRGNLNEDDSVNVKGKGKARADETESSEALFDVGESDDDEDAKSYYDRHSPRAASP
;
A
#
# COMPACT_ATOMS: atom_id res chain seq x y z
N MET A 1 23.11 13.15 -58.59
CA MET A 1 23.52 12.15 -57.58
C MET A 1 23.73 12.78 -56.21
N ALA A 2 24.67 13.71 -56.00
CA ALA A 2 24.94 14.30 -54.67
C ALA A 2 23.67 14.78 -53.91
N ALA A 3 22.80 15.58 -54.54
CA ALA A 3 21.56 16.07 -53.93
C ALA A 3 20.58 14.97 -53.47
N SER A 4 20.66 13.76 -54.03
CA SER A 4 19.79 12.64 -53.68
C SER A 4 20.22 11.94 -52.40
N LEU A 5 21.52 11.94 -52.06
CA LEU A 5 21.99 11.35 -50.81
C LEU A 5 21.63 12.23 -49.59
N SER A 6 21.71 13.56 -49.70
CA SER A 6 21.34 14.45 -48.61
C SER A 6 19.87 14.32 -48.21
N ALA A 7 18.96 14.13 -49.17
CA ALA A 7 17.54 13.89 -48.89
C ALA A 7 17.31 12.56 -48.14
N ILE A 8 18.01 11.49 -48.53
CA ILE A 8 17.93 10.18 -47.85
C ILE A 8 18.55 10.26 -46.45
N LEU A 9 19.65 11.02 -46.27
CA LEU A 9 20.29 11.18 -44.97
C LEU A 9 19.43 11.98 -44.00
N LEU A 10 18.76 13.05 -44.44
CA LEU A 10 17.77 13.76 -43.61
C LEU A 10 16.58 12.84 -43.27
N ALA A 11 16.06 12.07 -44.23
CA ALA A 11 14.96 11.13 -43.98
C ALA A 11 15.32 10.06 -42.93
N LEU A 12 16.57 9.59 -42.94
CA LEU A 12 17.09 8.66 -41.92
C LEU A 12 17.30 9.32 -40.56
N VAL A 13 17.74 10.59 -40.50
CA VAL A 13 17.83 11.32 -39.22
C VAL A 13 16.44 11.58 -38.62
N SER A 14 15.44 11.91 -39.44
CA SER A 14 14.04 12.02 -38.98
C SER A 14 13.39 10.68 -38.57
N LEU A 15 14.01 9.54 -38.89
CA LEU A 15 13.62 8.21 -38.36
C LEU A 15 14.26 7.88 -37.01
N PHE A 16 15.21 8.70 -36.53
CA PHE A 16 15.80 8.59 -35.19
C PHE A 16 15.30 9.69 -34.22
N MET A 17 14.52 10.66 -34.71
CA MET A 17 13.67 11.51 -33.86
C MET A 17 12.25 10.96 -33.81
N SER A 18 12.12 9.75 -33.26
CA SER A 18 10.88 9.36 -32.60
C SER A 18 10.69 10.31 -31.42
N ALA A 19 9.64 11.13 -31.44
CA ALA A 19 9.16 11.73 -30.21
C ALA A 19 8.86 10.62 -29.20
N TYR A 20 9.23 10.80 -27.93
CA TYR A 20 8.88 9.87 -26.86
C TYR A 20 7.37 10.00 -26.55
N ALA A 21 6.55 9.47 -27.45
CA ALA A 21 5.17 9.16 -27.15
C ALA A 21 5.18 8.13 -26.01
N ALA A 22 4.63 8.48 -24.84
CA ALA A 22 4.54 7.59 -23.70
C ALA A 22 3.91 6.26 -24.16
N PRO A 23 4.55 5.11 -23.89
CA PRO A 23 4.17 3.86 -24.53
C PRO A 23 2.76 3.44 -24.11
N THR A 24 1.87 3.25 -25.10
CA THR A 24 0.43 3.06 -24.86
C THR A 24 0.05 1.62 -24.50
N GLU A 25 1.02 0.76 -24.20
CA GLU A 25 0.83 -0.67 -23.95
C GLU A 25 1.32 -1.05 -22.55
N THR A 26 0.49 -1.75 -21.77
CA THR A 26 0.78 -2.15 -20.38
C THR A 26 2.12 -2.87 -20.19
N ALA A 27 2.54 -3.63 -21.20
CA ALA A 27 3.79 -4.40 -21.20
C ALA A 27 5.05 -3.52 -21.09
N SER A 28 4.99 -2.24 -21.49
CA SER A 28 6.11 -1.31 -21.41
C SER A 28 6.42 -0.84 -19.99
N PHE A 29 5.41 -0.79 -19.12
CA PHE A 29 5.56 -0.44 -17.70
C PHE A 29 5.87 -1.66 -16.82
N TYR A 30 5.81 -2.88 -17.35
CA TYR A 30 6.00 -4.09 -16.55
C TYR A 30 7.44 -4.19 -16.04
N VAL A 31 7.60 -4.45 -14.75
CA VAL A 31 8.89 -4.65 -14.08
C VAL A 31 9.07 -6.16 -13.89
N PRO A 32 9.96 -6.82 -14.65
CA PRO A 32 10.07 -8.29 -14.66
C PRO A 32 10.81 -8.87 -13.45
N SER A 33 11.65 -8.06 -12.79
CA SER A 33 12.32 -8.34 -11.52
C SER A 33 13.00 -7.05 -11.03
N LEU A 34 13.07 -6.85 -9.71
CA LEU A 34 13.89 -5.78 -9.12
C LEU A 34 15.24 -6.34 -8.63
N PRO A 35 16.37 -5.63 -8.81
CA PRO A 35 17.67 -6.07 -8.30
C PRO A 35 17.63 -6.30 -6.78
N ASP A 36 18.17 -7.41 -6.30
CA ASP A 36 18.30 -7.74 -4.86
C ASP A 36 16.98 -7.67 -4.05
N LEU A 37 15.81 -7.79 -4.72
CA LEU A 37 14.53 -8.09 -4.10
C LEU A 37 14.30 -9.60 -4.06
N HIS A 38 14.27 -10.16 -2.86
CA HIS A 38 13.98 -11.57 -2.60
C HIS A 38 12.45 -11.80 -2.58
N GLU A 39 11.90 -12.21 -3.74
CA GLU A 39 10.49 -12.54 -3.92
C GLU A 39 10.12 -13.96 -3.44
N ASP A 40 8.87 -14.15 -3.03
CA ASP A 40 8.30 -15.48 -2.84
C ASP A 40 8.05 -16.16 -4.21
N SER A 41 8.65 -17.35 -4.38
CA SER A 41 8.48 -18.20 -5.56
C SER A 41 7.06 -18.75 -5.76
N ILE A 42 6.21 -18.75 -4.72
CA ILE A 42 4.82 -19.24 -4.77
C ILE A 42 3.85 -18.11 -5.16
N HIS A 43 3.98 -16.93 -4.54
CA HIS A 43 3.17 -15.74 -4.80
C HIS A 43 4.03 -14.56 -5.33
N PRO A 44 4.66 -14.68 -6.51
CA PRO A 44 5.54 -13.64 -7.07
C PRO A 44 4.76 -12.35 -7.40
N LEU A 45 5.47 -11.23 -7.34
CA LEU A 45 4.88 -9.90 -7.50
C LEU A 45 4.63 -9.57 -8.97
N LYS A 46 3.64 -8.71 -9.20
CA LYS A 46 3.25 -8.19 -10.52
C LYS A 46 3.37 -6.69 -10.49
N ILE A 47 4.61 -6.24 -10.59
CA ILE A 47 5.01 -4.83 -10.46
C ILE A 47 4.93 -4.15 -11.84
N PHE A 48 4.39 -2.94 -11.87
CA PHE A 48 4.45 -2.04 -13.03
C PHE A 48 4.93 -0.68 -12.54
N ALA A 49 5.87 -0.04 -13.23
CA ALA A 49 6.41 1.26 -12.84
C ALA A 49 6.77 2.12 -14.06
N GLY A 50 6.90 3.43 -13.84
CA GLY A 50 7.32 4.38 -14.87
C GLY A 50 6.59 5.72 -14.80
N HIS A 51 6.84 6.58 -15.78
CA HIS A 51 6.25 7.93 -15.87
C HIS A 51 4.99 7.98 -16.74
N ILE A 52 3.97 8.71 -16.27
CA ILE A 52 2.78 9.04 -17.05
C ILE A 52 2.58 10.56 -17.03
N SER A 53 2.30 11.13 -18.20
CA SER A 53 2.09 12.58 -18.35
C SER A 53 0.89 13.05 -17.51
N SER A 54 1.14 14.12 -16.76
CA SER A 54 0.21 14.75 -15.82
C SER A 54 -0.01 16.24 -16.11
N ASP A 55 0.49 16.73 -17.25
CA ASP A 55 0.49 18.15 -17.59
C ASP A 55 -0.86 18.64 -18.16
N PRO A 56 -1.60 19.54 -17.48
CA PRO A 56 -2.84 20.11 -18.00
C PRO A 56 -2.64 20.97 -19.26
N ASP A 57 -1.40 21.41 -19.53
CA ASP A 57 -1.00 22.19 -20.69
C ASP A 57 -0.27 21.36 -21.76
N ALA A 58 -0.28 20.02 -21.69
CA ALA A 58 0.41 19.13 -22.64
C ALA A 58 0.11 19.46 -24.12
N ASP A 59 -1.15 19.71 -24.48
CA ASP A 59 -1.59 20.06 -25.84
C ASP A 59 -1.04 21.42 -26.35
N LYS A 60 -0.38 22.20 -25.49
CA LYS A 60 0.21 23.52 -25.77
C LYS A 60 1.74 23.49 -25.79
N ALA A 61 2.36 22.37 -25.41
CA ALA A 61 3.80 22.20 -25.36
C ALA A 61 4.41 22.04 -26.76
N THR A 62 5.67 22.43 -26.91
CA THR A 62 6.51 22.13 -28.08
C THR A 62 7.37 20.89 -27.83
N ASP A 63 7.92 20.29 -28.90
CA ASP A 63 8.84 19.14 -28.83
C ASP A 63 10.11 19.38 -27.97
N THR A 64 10.36 20.63 -27.56
CA THR A 64 11.49 21.05 -26.71
C THR A 64 11.11 21.41 -25.28
N ASP A 65 9.83 21.43 -24.93
CA ASP A 65 9.38 21.78 -23.57
C ASP A 65 9.37 20.57 -22.64
N VAL A 66 9.89 20.74 -21.42
CA VAL A 66 9.71 19.76 -20.34
C VAL A 66 8.27 19.90 -19.82
N THR A 67 7.49 18.82 -19.92
CA THR A 67 6.12 18.72 -19.41
C THR A 67 6.04 17.88 -18.14
N ALA A 68 5.02 18.15 -17.32
CA ALA A 68 4.78 17.45 -16.05
C ALA A 68 4.48 15.96 -16.28
N HIS A 69 5.18 15.11 -15.50
CA HIS A 69 5.01 13.66 -15.47
C HIS A 69 5.05 13.19 -14.01
N LEU A 70 4.02 12.42 -13.59
CA LEU A 70 4.08 11.70 -12.32
C LEU A 70 4.62 10.30 -12.56
N PHE A 71 5.53 9.88 -11.68
CA PHE A 71 6.01 8.52 -11.56
C PHE A 71 5.05 7.71 -10.68
N PHE A 72 4.85 6.44 -11.02
CA PHE A 72 4.07 5.51 -10.20
C PHE A 72 4.79 4.17 -10.04
N VAL A 73 4.46 3.47 -8.95
CA VAL A 73 4.63 2.01 -8.85
C VAL A 73 3.27 1.40 -8.55
N MET A 74 2.84 0.46 -9.37
CA MET A 74 1.67 -0.37 -9.14
C MET A 74 2.10 -1.79 -8.80
N VAL A 75 1.52 -2.35 -7.74
CA VAL A 75 1.60 -3.78 -7.42
C VAL A 75 0.19 -4.35 -7.50
N ARG A 76 -0.04 -5.32 -8.39
CA ARG A 76 -1.34 -6.02 -8.47
C ARG A 76 -1.56 -6.86 -7.22
N ASN A 77 -2.83 -7.08 -6.88
CA ASN A 77 -3.16 -7.95 -5.75
C ASN A 77 -2.57 -9.36 -5.93
N ARG A 78 -1.89 -9.85 -4.87
CA ARG A 78 -1.30 -11.21 -4.87
C ARG A 78 -2.37 -12.29 -4.80
N ARG A 79 -3.47 -12.01 -4.10
CA ARG A 79 -4.60 -12.90 -3.78
C ARG A 79 -5.92 -12.21 -4.19
N THR A 80 -7.02 -12.95 -4.25
CA THR A 80 -8.37 -12.39 -4.46
C THR A 80 -9.33 -13.01 -3.46
N ALA A 81 -10.25 -12.21 -2.91
CA ALA A 81 -11.33 -12.65 -2.03
C ALA A 81 -12.66 -12.65 -2.79
N ASP A 82 -13.52 -11.65 -2.59
CA ASP A 82 -14.80 -11.48 -3.28
C ASP A 82 -14.67 -10.86 -4.69
N LYS A 83 -13.78 -9.88 -4.84
CA LYS A 83 -13.53 -9.12 -6.09
C LYS A 83 -12.21 -8.36 -6.01
N ASP A 84 -11.63 -8.05 -7.17
CA ASP A 84 -10.48 -7.15 -7.26
C ASP A 84 -10.89 -5.69 -6.99
N ARG A 85 -9.99 -4.95 -6.34
CA ARG A 85 -10.13 -3.52 -5.97
C ARG A 85 -8.84 -2.79 -6.35
N VAL A 86 -8.92 -1.47 -6.55
CA VAL A 86 -7.74 -0.62 -6.77
C VAL A 86 -7.69 0.53 -5.77
N MET A 87 -6.51 0.81 -5.21
CA MET A 87 -6.29 1.96 -4.33
C MET A 87 -5.05 2.73 -4.75
N PHE A 88 -5.17 4.05 -4.85
CA PHE A 88 -4.05 4.95 -5.08
C PHE A 88 -3.51 5.46 -3.75
N TRP A 89 -2.21 5.28 -3.49
CA TRP A 89 -1.54 5.70 -2.26
C TRP A 89 -0.70 6.96 -2.45
N PHE A 90 -0.74 7.85 -1.45
CA PHE A 90 -0.01 9.12 -1.44
C PHE A 90 0.64 9.36 -0.06
N ASN A 91 1.96 9.49 0.00
CA ASN A 91 2.63 10.05 1.17
C ASN A 91 2.52 11.60 1.19
N GLY A 92 2.93 12.21 2.31
CA GLY A 92 2.68 13.62 2.61
C GLY A 92 3.81 14.59 2.22
N GLY A 93 4.46 15.16 3.24
CA GLY A 93 5.47 16.22 3.09
C GLY A 93 4.94 17.62 3.39
N PRO A 94 4.61 18.48 2.41
CA PRO A 94 4.46 18.22 0.96
C PRO A 94 5.73 17.76 0.23
N GLY A 95 5.55 16.80 -0.68
CA GLY A 95 6.61 16.31 -1.57
C GLY A 95 7.55 15.29 -0.91
N CYS A 96 7.01 14.42 -0.06
CA CYS A 96 7.62 13.14 0.30
C CYS A 96 7.15 12.04 -0.65
N SER A 97 8.03 11.09 -0.95
CA SER A 97 7.86 10.08 -1.98
C SER A 97 6.91 8.96 -1.55
N SER A 98 6.05 8.49 -2.45
CA SER A 98 5.14 7.37 -2.14
C SER A 98 5.86 6.00 -2.13
N PHE A 99 7.19 5.99 -2.29
CA PHE A 99 8.03 4.84 -1.97
C PHE A 99 8.07 4.54 -0.46
N ASP A 100 7.79 5.52 0.40
CA ASP A 100 7.72 5.32 1.86
C ASP A 100 6.56 4.34 2.17
N GLY A 101 5.38 4.60 1.59
CA GLY A 101 4.23 3.69 1.54
C GLY A 101 4.56 2.28 1.06
N LEU A 102 5.33 2.19 -0.03
CA LEU A 102 5.66 0.93 -0.72
C LEU A 102 6.70 0.08 0.02
N MET A 103 7.73 0.71 0.59
CA MET A 103 8.96 0.05 1.07
C MET A 103 9.13 0.06 2.59
N MET A 104 8.32 0.84 3.33
CA MET A 104 8.36 0.93 4.79
C MET A 104 7.01 0.64 5.44
N GLU A 105 5.91 1.15 4.87
CA GLU A 105 4.59 1.10 5.52
C GLU A 105 3.73 -0.11 5.15
N ASN A 106 3.07 -0.08 3.98
CA ASN A 106 1.90 -0.88 3.64
C ASN A 106 2.07 -1.72 2.36
N GLY A 107 3.17 -1.53 1.62
CA GLY A 107 3.52 -2.33 0.46
C GLY A 107 4.18 -3.68 0.77
N PRO A 108 4.69 -4.39 -0.25
CA PRO A 108 4.89 -5.83 -0.18
C PRO A 108 6.24 -6.27 0.38
N TRP A 109 7.22 -5.36 0.51
CA TRP A 109 8.60 -5.72 0.85
C TRP A 109 9.26 -4.72 1.80
N ARG A 110 10.18 -5.21 2.64
CA ARG A 110 10.97 -4.41 3.60
C ARG A 110 12.46 -4.67 3.44
N THR A 111 13.31 -3.89 4.11
CA THR A 111 14.76 -4.15 4.12
C THR A 111 15.05 -5.53 4.71
N ASP A 112 15.98 -6.29 4.12
CA ASP A 112 16.29 -7.65 4.58
C ASP A 112 17.38 -7.71 5.67
N GLY A 113 17.87 -6.55 6.13
CA GLY A 113 18.99 -6.40 7.07
C GLY A 113 20.37 -6.79 6.53
N ASN A 114 20.46 -7.35 5.33
CA ASN A 114 21.68 -7.86 4.69
C ASN A 114 22.14 -7.00 3.50
N GLY A 115 21.31 -6.08 3.03
CA GLY A 115 21.60 -5.11 1.97
C GLY A 115 20.68 -5.20 0.75
N GLY A 116 19.72 -6.14 0.77
CA GLY A 116 18.64 -6.24 -0.20
C GLY A 116 17.27 -5.99 0.46
N PHE A 117 16.23 -6.48 -0.20
CA PHE A 117 14.84 -6.40 0.25
C PHE A 117 14.21 -7.79 0.23
N ALA A 118 13.19 -8.02 1.05
CA ALA A 118 12.45 -9.28 1.10
C ALA A 118 10.95 -9.01 1.15
N VAL A 119 10.18 -9.86 0.45
CA VAL A 119 8.71 -9.83 0.48
C VAL A 119 8.20 -10.29 1.85
N VAL A 120 7.15 -9.62 2.34
CA VAL A 120 6.50 -9.85 3.64
C VAL A 120 5.00 -10.06 3.48
N GLU A 121 4.39 -10.74 4.45
CA GLU A 121 2.93 -10.71 4.64
C GLU A 121 2.54 -9.49 5.50
N GLY A 122 1.27 -9.09 5.46
CA GLY A 122 0.77 -7.85 6.08
C GLY A 122 0.74 -6.66 5.11
N GLY A 123 1.29 -6.83 3.91
CA GLY A 123 1.15 -5.88 2.80
C GLY A 123 -0.30 -5.79 2.33
N TRP A 124 -0.79 -4.56 2.17
CA TRP A 124 -2.17 -4.29 1.73
C TRP A 124 -2.43 -4.76 0.29
N GLU A 125 -1.37 -5.07 -0.48
CA GLU A 125 -1.48 -5.68 -1.80
C GLU A 125 -1.79 -7.19 -1.76
N GLU A 126 -1.89 -7.83 -0.59
CA GLU A 126 -2.40 -9.20 -0.53
C GLU A 126 -3.78 -9.28 -1.22
N TYR A 127 -4.66 -8.31 -1.01
CA TYR A 127 -6.04 -8.32 -1.51
C TYR A 127 -6.48 -7.08 -2.33
N THR A 128 -5.58 -6.10 -2.55
CA THR A 128 -5.89 -4.86 -3.29
C THR A 128 -4.80 -4.55 -4.33
N THR A 129 -5.14 -4.12 -5.54
CA THR A 129 -4.12 -3.54 -6.43
C THR A 129 -3.76 -2.15 -5.90
N LEU A 130 -2.52 -1.98 -5.42
CA LEU A 130 -2.03 -0.69 -4.94
C LEU A 130 -1.26 0.06 -6.03
N VAL A 131 -1.44 1.38 -6.08
CA VAL A 131 -0.77 2.29 -7.00
C VAL A 131 -0.20 3.47 -6.22
N TYR A 132 1.07 3.39 -5.88
CA TYR A 132 1.86 4.44 -5.23
C TYR A 132 2.20 5.51 -6.26
N ILE A 133 1.88 6.78 -6.00
CA ILE A 133 2.17 7.89 -6.93
C ILE A 133 3.07 8.91 -6.22
N ASP A 134 4.25 9.16 -6.78
CA ASP A 134 5.08 10.29 -6.37
C ASP A 134 4.39 11.58 -6.84
N GLN A 135 3.90 12.42 -5.93
CA GLN A 135 3.21 13.66 -6.30
C GLN A 135 3.38 14.76 -5.25
N PRO A 136 3.32 16.04 -5.65
CA PRO A 136 3.23 16.55 -7.02
C PRO A 136 4.58 16.47 -7.75
N ILE A 137 4.70 17.04 -8.96
CA ILE A 137 5.97 17.05 -9.71
C ILE A 137 7.16 17.58 -8.89
N GLY A 138 8.33 16.95 -9.07
CA GLY A 138 9.55 17.17 -8.29
C GLY A 138 9.74 16.17 -7.14
N THR A 139 8.66 15.57 -6.64
CA THR A 139 8.65 14.55 -5.57
C THR A 139 9.23 13.23 -6.05
N GLY A 140 10.08 12.57 -5.26
CA GLY A 140 10.67 11.27 -5.62
C GLY A 140 11.24 11.24 -7.05
N PHE A 141 10.74 10.34 -7.89
CA PHE A 141 11.06 10.24 -9.32
C PHE A 141 10.14 11.07 -10.25
N SER A 142 9.11 11.75 -9.75
CA SER A 142 8.24 12.61 -10.58
C SER A 142 8.96 13.88 -11.03
N TYR A 143 8.84 14.23 -12.31
CA TYR A 143 9.56 15.35 -12.91
C TYR A 143 8.65 16.33 -13.66
N GLY A 144 9.20 17.51 -13.94
CA GLY A 144 8.53 18.56 -14.68
C GLY A 144 9.38 19.84 -14.70
N PRO A 145 8.88 20.90 -15.34
CA PRO A 145 9.56 22.19 -15.39
C PRO A 145 9.62 22.83 -13.99
N THR A 146 10.84 23.08 -13.50
CA THR A 146 11.12 23.47 -12.09
C THR A 146 10.66 24.88 -11.71
N ASP A 147 10.35 25.71 -12.70
CA ASP A 147 9.69 26.99 -12.53
C ASP A 147 8.16 26.86 -12.34
N LYS A 148 7.54 25.76 -12.82
CA LYS A 148 6.09 25.48 -12.72
C LYS A 148 5.69 24.42 -11.67
N TYR A 149 6.52 24.16 -10.65
CA TYR A 149 6.08 23.36 -9.49
C TYR A 149 4.77 23.92 -8.91
N VAL A 150 3.84 23.03 -8.55
CA VAL A 150 2.50 23.41 -8.07
C VAL A 150 2.56 24.29 -6.83
N THR A 151 1.54 25.15 -6.68
CA THR A 151 1.51 26.22 -5.68
C THR A 151 0.26 26.23 -4.79
N SER A 152 -0.69 25.33 -5.07
CA SER A 152 -1.86 25.03 -4.24
C SER A 152 -2.30 23.58 -4.44
N ILE A 153 -3.22 23.11 -3.59
CA ILE A 153 -3.72 21.72 -3.63
C ILE A 153 -4.57 21.48 -4.89
N GLU A 154 -5.31 22.49 -5.34
CA GLU A 154 -6.11 22.45 -6.57
C GLU A 154 -5.27 22.15 -7.81
N GLN A 155 -4.06 22.72 -7.90
CA GLN A 155 -3.13 22.45 -9.00
C GLN A 155 -2.57 21.02 -8.95
N ALA A 156 -2.41 20.43 -7.76
CA ALA A 156 -2.09 19.01 -7.62
C ALA A 156 -3.27 18.12 -8.05
N SER A 157 -4.51 18.51 -7.73
CA SER A 157 -5.72 17.82 -8.20
C SER A 157 -5.84 17.84 -9.73
N GLU A 158 -5.52 18.96 -10.38
CA GLU A 158 -5.49 19.07 -11.84
C GLU A 158 -4.46 18.10 -12.45
N GLN A 159 -3.23 18.06 -11.92
CA GLN A 159 -2.20 17.09 -12.35
C GLN A 159 -2.65 15.63 -12.15
N LEU A 160 -3.28 15.31 -11.01
CA LEU A 160 -3.78 13.96 -10.76
C LEU A 160 -4.92 13.57 -11.71
N LEU A 161 -5.85 14.47 -12.04
CA LEU A 161 -6.91 14.17 -12.99
C LEU A 161 -6.37 13.89 -14.41
N VAL A 162 -5.32 14.61 -14.84
CA VAL A 162 -4.63 14.31 -16.11
C VAL A 162 -3.91 12.97 -16.03
N PHE A 163 -3.17 12.71 -14.96
CA PHE A 163 -2.51 11.41 -14.71
C PHE A 163 -3.51 10.26 -14.75
N LEU A 164 -4.61 10.31 -13.98
CA LEU A 164 -5.64 9.27 -13.96
C LEU A 164 -6.32 9.10 -15.32
N GLY A 165 -6.57 10.21 -16.02
CA GLY A 165 -7.09 10.22 -17.38
C GLY A 165 -6.17 9.54 -18.40
N ASN A 166 -4.86 9.46 -18.13
CA ASN A 166 -3.87 8.75 -18.94
C ASN A 166 -3.61 7.31 -18.42
N PHE A 167 -3.53 7.11 -17.11
CA PHE A 167 -3.38 5.81 -16.45
C PHE A 167 -4.46 4.81 -16.88
N TYR A 168 -5.73 5.22 -16.91
CA TYR A 168 -6.82 4.37 -17.40
C TYR A 168 -6.92 4.25 -18.93
N LYS A 169 -6.02 4.87 -19.71
CA LYS A 169 -5.79 4.52 -21.13
C LYS A 169 -4.77 3.39 -21.26
N VAL A 170 -3.75 3.38 -20.39
CA VAL A 170 -2.74 2.31 -20.30
C VAL A 170 -3.35 1.05 -19.68
N PHE A 171 -4.04 1.17 -18.54
CA PHE A 171 -4.65 0.08 -17.78
C PHE A 171 -6.20 0.17 -17.79
N PRO A 172 -6.87 0.03 -18.95
CA PRO A 172 -8.32 0.17 -19.07
C PRO A 172 -9.10 -0.89 -18.28
N GLU A 173 -8.50 -2.04 -17.99
CA GLU A 173 -9.10 -3.12 -17.19
C GLU A 173 -9.23 -2.80 -15.70
N LEU A 174 -8.49 -1.80 -15.20
CA LEU A 174 -8.66 -1.28 -13.84
C LEU A 174 -9.82 -0.27 -13.73
N LYS A 175 -10.26 0.33 -14.84
CA LYS A 175 -11.27 1.39 -14.84
C LYS A 175 -12.65 1.00 -14.26
N PRO A 176 -13.19 -0.23 -14.44
CA PRO A 176 -14.47 -0.61 -13.85
C PRO A 176 -14.37 -1.06 -12.38
N LEU A 177 -13.16 -1.15 -11.80
CA LEU A 177 -12.99 -1.64 -10.43
C LEU A 177 -13.41 -0.60 -9.39
N ASP A 178 -13.86 -1.09 -8.24
CA ASP A 178 -14.10 -0.27 -7.06
C ASP A 178 -12.77 0.37 -6.64
N THR A 179 -12.74 1.70 -6.70
CA THR A 179 -11.53 2.52 -6.54
C THR A 179 -11.52 3.20 -5.17
N TYR A 180 -10.35 3.32 -4.55
CA TYR A 180 -10.14 4.01 -3.28
C TYR A 180 -8.92 4.95 -3.37
N LEU A 181 -8.84 5.94 -2.48
CA LEU A 181 -7.60 6.69 -2.23
C LEU A 181 -7.12 6.37 -0.80
N GLY A 182 -5.82 6.18 -0.61
CA GLY A 182 -5.16 6.00 0.67
C GLY A 182 -3.97 6.95 0.80
N GLY A 183 -3.48 7.16 2.01
CA GLY A 183 -2.29 7.97 2.27
C GLY A 183 -2.24 8.53 3.68
N GLU A 184 -1.15 9.22 3.99
CA GLU A 184 -0.83 9.69 5.34
C GLU A 184 -0.34 11.15 5.39
N SER A 185 -0.25 11.72 6.60
CA SER A 185 0.42 13.00 6.84
C SER A 185 -0.22 14.16 6.06
N TYR A 186 0.53 14.94 5.29
CA TYR A 186 -0.01 15.98 4.40
C TYR A 186 -0.96 15.43 3.32
N ALA A 187 -1.04 14.11 3.08
CA ALA A 187 -2.12 13.54 2.28
C ALA A 187 -3.52 13.73 2.91
N GLY A 188 -3.60 14.07 4.20
CA GLY A 188 -4.81 14.65 4.81
C GLY A 188 -5.30 15.92 4.10
N GLN A 189 -4.41 16.72 3.50
CA GLN A 189 -4.76 17.82 2.61
C GLN A 189 -5.12 17.33 1.20
N TYR A 190 -4.28 16.48 0.61
CA TYR A 190 -4.45 15.99 -0.77
C TYR A 190 -5.74 15.18 -0.97
N ILE A 191 -6.00 14.17 -0.13
CA ILE A 191 -6.98 13.12 -0.39
C ILE A 191 -8.43 13.63 -0.47
N PRO A 192 -8.93 14.52 0.43
CA PRO A 192 -10.28 15.05 0.28
C PRO A 192 -10.44 15.94 -0.96
N TYR A 193 -9.39 16.68 -1.34
CA TYR A 193 -9.35 17.48 -2.57
C TYR A 193 -9.33 16.61 -3.83
N PHE A 194 -8.51 15.55 -3.84
CA PHE A 194 -8.45 14.57 -4.93
C PHE A 194 -9.78 13.82 -5.07
N ALA A 195 -10.41 13.46 -3.95
CA ALA A 195 -11.73 12.83 -3.94
C ALA A 195 -12.81 13.74 -4.54
N ASP A 196 -12.93 14.99 -4.07
CA ASP A 196 -13.90 15.97 -4.59
C ASP A 196 -13.66 16.24 -6.09
N ALA A 197 -12.40 16.40 -6.52
CA ALA A 197 -12.03 16.57 -7.91
C ALA A 197 -12.39 15.36 -8.79
N ILE A 198 -12.10 14.12 -8.35
CA ILE A 198 -12.50 12.89 -9.06
C ILE A 198 -14.02 12.77 -9.12
N LEU A 199 -14.73 13.09 -8.03
CA LEU A 199 -16.17 12.99 -7.89
C LEU A 199 -16.94 13.99 -8.76
N GLU A 200 -16.39 15.17 -9.03
CA GLU A 200 -16.95 16.14 -9.99
C GLU A 200 -16.39 15.97 -11.43
N SER A 201 -15.43 15.06 -11.65
CA SER A 201 -14.82 14.83 -12.97
C SER A 201 -15.69 14.03 -13.94
N SER A 202 -15.41 14.20 -15.25
CA SER A 202 -15.98 13.37 -16.32
C SER A 202 -15.27 12.02 -16.51
N LEU A 203 -14.29 11.67 -15.66
CA LEU A 203 -13.53 10.42 -15.82
C LEU A 203 -14.39 9.17 -15.56
N ASN A 204 -15.47 9.30 -14.77
CA ASN A 204 -16.38 8.22 -14.37
C ASN A 204 -15.65 7.07 -13.62
N ILE A 205 -14.76 7.42 -12.69
CA ILE A 205 -14.04 6.49 -11.82
C ILE A 205 -14.98 6.00 -10.70
N PRO A 206 -15.10 4.68 -10.42
CA PRO A 206 -15.92 4.15 -9.33
C PRO A 206 -15.31 4.37 -7.93
N LEU A 207 -15.06 5.62 -7.54
CA LEU A 207 -14.53 5.95 -6.21
C LEU A 207 -15.53 5.55 -5.11
N ARG A 208 -15.11 4.66 -4.19
CA ARG A 208 -15.95 4.05 -3.14
C ARG A 208 -15.65 4.53 -1.73
N GLY A 209 -14.48 5.10 -1.50
CA GLY A 209 -14.09 5.63 -0.20
C GLY A 209 -12.67 6.15 -0.22
N VAL A 210 -12.29 6.87 0.84
CA VAL A 210 -10.91 7.30 1.05
C VAL A 210 -10.46 7.04 2.48
N ALA A 211 -9.18 6.68 2.65
CA ALA A 211 -8.54 6.43 3.93
C ALA A 211 -7.40 7.43 4.15
N ILE A 212 -7.33 8.03 5.34
CA ILE A 212 -6.35 9.07 5.70
C ILE A 212 -5.71 8.67 7.04
N GLY A 213 -4.44 8.29 7.01
CA GLY A 213 -3.63 8.08 8.20
C GLY A 213 -3.06 9.39 8.73
N ASN A 214 -3.08 9.57 10.05
CA ASN A 214 -2.27 10.57 10.77
C ASN A 214 -2.23 11.93 10.05
N GLY A 215 -3.42 12.43 9.68
CA GLY A 215 -3.53 13.45 8.63
C GLY A 215 -3.39 14.88 9.12
N TRP A 216 -2.66 15.72 8.38
CA TRP A 216 -2.75 17.17 8.51
C TRP A 216 -3.97 17.68 7.74
N MET A 217 -4.95 18.26 8.42
CA MET A 217 -6.28 18.54 7.85
C MET A 217 -6.90 19.88 8.32
N ASP A 218 -6.70 20.27 9.57
CA ASP A 218 -7.32 21.46 10.18
C ASP A 218 -6.40 22.14 11.21
N ALA A 219 -5.75 23.22 10.77
CA ALA A 219 -4.85 24.04 11.59
C ALA A 219 -5.50 24.51 12.90
N ARG A 220 -6.78 24.93 12.90
CA ARG A 220 -7.43 25.52 14.09
C ARG A 220 -7.67 24.52 15.21
N ARG A 221 -7.74 23.22 14.91
CA ARG A 221 -7.97 22.17 15.92
C ARG A 221 -6.74 21.30 16.19
N GLN A 222 -5.79 21.22 15.25
CA GLN A 222 -4.55 20.46 15.41
C GLN A 222 -3.43 21.25 16.11
N TYR A 223 -3.12 22.51 15.72
CA TYR A 223 -2.05 23.28 16.39
C TYR A 223 -2.28 23.45 17.91
N PRO A 224 -3.50 23.75 18.43
CA PRO A 224 -3.70 23.90 19.87
C PRO A 224 -3.49 22.60 20.69
N ALA A 225 -3.53 21.43 20.04
CA ALA A 225 -3.47 20.13 20.71
C ALA A 225 -2.05 19.72 21.13
N TYR A 226 -0.99 20.23 20.49
CA TYR A 226 0.40 19.81 20.73
C TYR A 226 0.83 19.79 22.22
N PRO A 227 0.70 20.87 23.02
CA PRO A 227 1.09 20.83 24.44
C PRO A 227 0.18 19.89 25.25
N ASP A 228 -1.11 19.84 24.93
CA ASP A 228 -2.10 19.09 25.71
C ASP A 228 -1.99 17.59 25.45
N TYR A 229 -1.54 17.19 24.25
CA TYR A 229 -1.15 15.83 23.90
C TYR A 229 0.10 15.40 24.69
N LEU A 230 1.18 16.19 24.74
CA LEU A 230 2.37 15.82 25.51
C LEU A 230 2.09 15.70 27.01
N VAL A 231 1.13 16.48 27.54
CA VAL A 231 0.62 16.30 28.91
C VAL A 231 -0.12 14.97 29.05
N LYS A 232 -0.99 14.62 28.09
CA LYS A 232 -1.75 13.38 28.09
C LYS A 232 -0.86 12.12 27.96
N MET A 233 0.26 12.22 27.26
CA MET A 233 1.28 11.17 27.14
C MET A 233 2.30 11.18 28.31
N GLY A 234 2.16 12.06 29.30
CA GLY A 234 3.04 12.14 30.47
C GLY A 234 4.46 12.67 30.18
N VAL A 235 4.70 13.22 28.99
CA VAL A 235 6.00 13.76 28.55
C VAL A 235 6.20 15.23 28.97
N LEU A 236 5.10 15.96 29.20
CA LEU A 236 5.09 17.36 29.59
C LEU A 236 4.25 17.57 30.87
N ASP A 237 4.78 18.27 31.87
CA ASP A 237 4.01 18.64 33.06
C ASP A 237 3.22 19.94 32.80
N ALA A 238 1.90 19.93 33.05
CA ALA A 238 1.01 21.07 32.83
C ALA A 238 1.28 22.28 33.75
N THR A 239 2.13 22.13 34.77
CA THR A 239 2.62 23.19 35.65
C THR A 239 4.03 23.69 35.27
N SER A 240 4.69 23.06 34.29
CA SER A 240 6.03 23.44 33.82
C SER A 240 6.04 24.79 33.08
N ASP A 241 7.21 25.43 33.04
CA ASP A 241 7.39 26.67 32.28
C ASP A 241 7.40 26.43 30.77
N THR A 242 7.81 25.23 30.31
CA THR A 242 7.69 24.82 28.90
C THR A 242 6.23 24.72 28.46
N TYR A 243 5.34 24.14 29.29
CA TYR A 243 3.90 24.11 28.99
C TYR A 243 3.32 25.52 28.93
N LYS A 244 3.66 26.41 29.88
CA LYS A 244 3.23 27.82 29.87
C LYS A 244 3.69 28.54 28.60
N ALA A 245 4.95 28.36 28.20
CA ALA A 245 5.50 28.93 26.97
C ALA A 245 4.77 28.39 25.72
N ALA A 246 4.47 27.10 25.68
CA ALA A 246 3.71 26.49 24.60
C ALA A 246 2.27 27.01 24.53
N LYS A 247 1.57 27.20 25.67
CA LYS A 247 0.22 27.81 25.65
C LYS A 247 0.25 29.28 25.21
N VAL A 248 1.28 30.06 25.55
CA VAL A 248 1.46 31.41 24.96
C VAL A 248 1.62 31.34 23.43
N LYS A 249 2.27 30.31 22.89
CA LYS A 249 2.31 30.09 21.43
C LYS A 249 0.98 29.63 20.85
N VAL A 250 0.19 28.84 21.58
CA VAL A 250 -1.20 28.55 21.20
C VAL A 250 -2.03 29.83 21.15
N ASP A 251 -1.92 30.73 22.13
CA ASP A 251 -2.65 32.00 22.15
C ASP A 251 -2.24 32.92 20.98
N GLU A 252 -0.93 33.02 20.69
CA GLU A 252 -0.42 33.74 19.51
C GLU A 252 -0.94 33.15 18.18
N CYS A 253 -0.97 31.82 18.08
CA CYS A 253 -1.43 31.05 16.92
C CYS A 253 -2.95 31.20 16.69
N VAL A 254 -3.76 30.92 17.71
CA VAL A 254 -5.23 31.00 17.64
C VAL A 254 -5.65 32.42 17.25
N LYS A 255 -5.00 33.45 17.81
CA LYS A 255 -5.26 34.84 17.43
C LYS A 255 -4.94 35.13 15.95
N GLU A 256 -3.84 34.60 15.41
CA GLU A 256 -3.52 34.77 13.99
C GLU A 256 -4.56 34.09 13.09
N LEU A 257 -4.99 32.88 13.47
CA LEU A 257 -6.06 32.17 12.78
C LEU A 257 -7.38 32.95 12.87
N GLU A 258 -7.74 33.55 14.00
CA GLU A 258 -8.93 34.40 14.15
C GLU A 258 -8.88 35.69 13.33
N GLU A 259 -7.68 36.23 13.06
CA GLU A 259 -7.48 37.38 12.17
C GLU A 259 -7.67 37.00 10.68
N ILE A 260 -7.56 35.71 10.31
CA ILE A 260 -7.78 35.17 8.96
C ILE A 260 -9.23 34.70 8.80
N THR A 261 -9.96 35.31 7.87
CA THR A 261 -11.42 35.17 7.71
C THR A 261 -11.90 34.99 6.25
N ASP A 262 -11.00 35.15 5.28
CA ASP A 262 -11.22 34.97 3.85
C ASP A 262 -10.92 33.53 3.36
N VAL A 263 -10.11 32.80 4.11
CA VAL A 263 -9.70 31.41 3.87
C VAL A 263 -9.65 30.64 5.20
N GLU A 264 -9.72 29.30 5.14
CA GLU A 264 -9.38 28.43 6.28
C GLU A 264 -7.99 27.82 6.03
N PRO A 265 -6.90 28.47 6.47
CA PRO A 265 -5.55 28.20 5.98
C PRO A 265 -5.02 26.81 6.37
N VAL A 266 -4.07 26.29 5.58
CA VAL A 266 -3.38 25.02 5.88
C VAL A 266 -2.33 25.20 6.99
N SER A 267 -1.63 26.33 7.04
CA SER A 267 -0.63 26.66 8.06
C SER A 267 -0.50 28.18 8.26
N THR A 268 0.03 28.62 9.40
CA THR A 268 0.35 30.05 9.64
C THR A 268 1.62 30.23 10.49
N GLY A 269 2.36 31.30 10.22
CA GLY A 269 3.73 31.47 10.72
C GLY A 269 3.91 31.62 12.23
N LYS A 270 2.87 32.03 13.00
CA LYS A 270 2.93 31.97 14.47
C LYS A 270 2.72 30.55 14.99
N CYS A 271 1.84 29.79 14.33
CA CYS A 271 1.46 28.43 14.71
C CYS A 271 2.59 27.41 14.59
N ASP A 272 3.49 27.58 13.60
CA ASP A 272 4.67 26.72 13.39
C ASP A 272 5.56 26.61 14.64
N SER A 273 5.56 27.64 15.49
CA SER A 273 6.34 27.65 16.74
C SER A 273 5.75 26.77 17.86
N VAL A 274 4.48 26.37 17.78
CA VAL A 274 3.77 25.67 18.88
C VAL A 274 4.35 24.27 19.11
N LEU A 275 4.48 23.48 18.03
CA LEU A 275 5.02 22.11 18.06
C LEU A 275 6.40 22.09 18.71
N PHE A 276 7.35 22.85 18.15
CA PHE A 276 8.73 22.86 18.66
C PHE A 276 8.86 23.46 20.07
N THR A 277 8.03 24.44 20.43
CA THR A 277 8.02 24.98 21.81
C THR A 277 7.58 23.93 22.82
N ALA A 278 6.54 23.14 22.53
CA ALA A 278 6.09 22.07 23.40
C ALA A 278 7.08 20.88 23.44
N ALA A 279 7.63 20.49 22.27
CA ALA A 279 8.64 19.44 22.15
C ALA A 279 9.95 19.74 22.90
N SER A 280 10.27 21.02 23.14
CA SER A 280 11.51 21.46 23.81
C SER A 280 11.71 20.87 25.22
N VAL A 281 10.67 20.32 25.85
CA VAL A 281 10.77 19.58 27.12
C VAL A 281 11.71 18.35 27.05
N ARG A 282 11.95 17.82 25.84
CA ARG A 282 12.88 16.70 25.59
C ARG A 282 14.28 17.16 25.14
N GLU A 283 14.52 18.46 24.98
CA GLU A 283 15.84 18.95 24.57
C GLU A 283 16.91 18.74 25.65
N LYS A 284 17.97 18.03 25.28
CA LYS A 284 19.05 17.61 26.18
C LYS A 284 20.35 17.38 25.41
N VAL A 285 21.48 17.36 26.12
CA VAL A 285 22.78 17.00 25.54
C VAL A 285 23.18 15.60 26.02
N VAL A 286 23.45 14.70 25.09
CA VAL A 286 23.93 13.32 25.35
C VAL A 286 25.19 13.10 24.53
N ASP A 287 26.29 12.69 25.17
CA ASP A 287 27.60 12.45 24.55
C ASP A 287 28.10 13.57 23.60
N GLY A 288 27.79 14.82 23.95
CA GLY A 288 28.15 16.01 23.20
C GLY A 288 27.26 16.32 21.98
N LYS A 289 26.20 15.56 21.75
CA LYS A 289 25.16 15.83 20.74
C LYS A 289 23.94 16.47 21.40
N GLU A 290 23.34 17.45 20.72
CA GLU A 290 21.99 17.93 21.05
C GLU A 290 20.95 16.91 20.56
N ILE A 291 20.03 16.56 21.45
CA ILE A 291 18.96 15.58 21.27
C ILE A 291 17.62 16.29 21.49
N CYS A 292 16.60 15.91 20.71
CA CYS A 292 15.23 16.40 20.74
C CYS A 292 14.24 15.22 20.65
N LEU A 293 12.95 15.48 20.91
CA LEU A 293 11.85 14.54 20.66
C LEU A 293 11.81 14.16 19.17
N ASN A 294 11.52 12.90 18.85
CA ASN A 294 11.11 12.52 17.49
C ASN A 294 9.66 12.98 17.26
N ILE A 295 9.42 13.82 16.24
CA ILE A 295 8.08 14.34 15.94
C ILE A 295 7.10 13.28 15.41
N TYR A 296 7.59 12.13 14.96
CA TYR A 296 6.77 11.05 14.40
C TYR A 296 6.42 9.94 15.40
N ASP A 297 7.20 9.80 16.48
CA ASP A 297 6.92 8.88 17.59
C ASP A 297 7.36 9.51 18.92
N VAL A 298 6.39 9.84 19.77
CA VAL A 298 6.58 10.51 21.07
C VAL A 298 7.45 9.71 22.06
N ARG A 299 7.57 8.38 21.85
CA ARG A 299 8.42 7.48 22.64
C ARG A 299 9.89 7.73 22.34
N LEU A 300 10.24 8.13 21.11
CA LEU A 300 11.61 8.18 20.60
C LEU A 300 12.28 9.57 20.76
N ASP A 301 13.61 9.60 20.69
CA ASP A 301 14.43 10.79 20.60
C ASP A 301 15.29 10.74 19.32
N ASP A 302 15.65 11.90 18.76
CA ASP A 302 16.58 12.03 17.63
C ASP A 302 17.54 13.22 17.85
N THR A 303 18.60 13.30 17.05
CA THR A 303 19.57 14.39 17.03
C THR A 303 19.01 15.69 16.46
N LYS A 304 19.37 16.82 17.04
CA LYS A 304 19.04 18.16 16.53
C LYS A 304 19.96 18.50 15.35
N PRO A 305 19.45 19.09 14.23
CA PRO A 305 18.10 19.62 14.01
C PRO A 305 17.13 18.66 13.29
N ALA A 306 17.42 17.35 13.22
CA ALA A 306 16.58 16.40 12.50
C ALA A 306 15.29 16.07 13.27
N CYS A 307 15.36 15.82 14.57
CA CYS A 307 14.21 15.66 15.47
C CYS A 307 13.09 14.74 14.95
N GLY A 308 13.45 13.69 14.21
CA GLY A 308 12.54 12.78 13.51
C GLY A 308 12.95 12.54 12.06
N MET A 309 13.61 13.48 11.38
CA MET A 309 14.05 13.32 9.98
C MET A 309 15.20 12.30 9.76
N ASN A 310 15.63 11.57 10.80
CA ASN A 310 16.50 10.39 10.66
C ASN A 310 15.74 9.05 10.86
N TRP A 311 14.42 9.10 11.03
CA TRP A 311 13.54 7.95 11.30
C TRP A 311 12.55 7.76 10.14
N PRO A 312 12.15 6.52 9.82
CA PRO A 312 12.67 5.26 10.35
C PRO A 312 14.10 4.94 9.83
N PRO A 313 14.83 4.00 10.46
CA PRO A 313 16.19 3.63 10.04
C PRO A 313 16.31 3.19 8.57
N ASP A 314 15.21 2.66 8.01
CA ASP A 314 15.06 2.14 6.66
C ASP A 314 15.14 3.19 5.54
N VAL A 315 14.90 4.47 5.84
CA VAL A 315 15.02 5.58 4.86
C VAL A 315 16.38 5.54 4.17
N LYS A 316 17.47 5.34 4.93
CA LYS A 316 18.83 5.36 4.40
C LYS A 316 19.14 4.20 3.43
N PRO A 317 18.91 2.92 3.75
CA PRO A 317 19.09 1.84 2.78
C PRO A 317 18.14 1.99 1.58
N ILE A 318 16.92 2.50 1.75
CA ILE A 318 15.99 2.78 0.64
C ILE A 318 16.56 3.86 -0.29
N THR A 319 17.03 5.01 0.21
CA THR A 319 17.73 6.02 -0.62
C THR A 319 18.92 5.41 -1.36
N THR A 320 19.74 4.63 -0.64
CA THR A 320 20.94 3.99 -1.20
C THR A 320 20.60 2.98 -2.31
N TYR A 321 19.43 2.35 -2.22
CA TYR A 321 18.93 1.39 -3.19
C TYR A 321 18.30 2.07 -4.42
N LEU A 322 17.44 3.07 -4.21
CA LEU A 322 16.77 3.79 -5.29
C LEU A 322 17.72 4.69 -6.11
N ASP A 323 18.86 5.10 -5.55
CA ASP A 323 19.95 5.78 -6.29
C ASP A 323 20.76 4.83 -7.22
N ARG A 324 20.53 3.51 -7.18
CA ARG A 324 21.26 2.56 -8.03
C ARG A 324 20.73 2.57 -9.45
N LYS A 325 21.63 2.69 -10.43
CA LYS A 325 21.27 2.73 -11.86
C LYS A 325 20.58 1.47 -12.37
N ASP A 326 20.90 0.29 -11.85
CA ASP A 326 20.20 -0.95 -12.22
C ASP A 326 18.76 -0.99 -11.67
N VAL A 327 18.52 -0.39 -10.51
CA VAL A 327 17.18 -0.24 -9.90
C VAL A 327 16.37 0.84 -10.64
N VAL A 328 16.95 2.03 -10.89
CA VAL A 328 16.30 3.10 -11.68
C VAL A 328 15.88 2.61 -13.06
N ASN A 329 16.76 1.86 -13.75
CA ASN A 329 16.44 1.27 -15.05
C ASN A 329 15.38 0.15 -14.95
N ALA A 330 15.40 -0.68 -13.91
CA ALA A 330 14.39 -1.71 -13.71
C ALA A 330 13.00 -1.12 -13.40
N LEU A 331 12.95 0.06 -12.80
CA LEU A 331 11.74 0.84 -12.50
C LEU A 331 11.26 1.73 -13.67
N HIS A 332 11.93 1.72 -14.82
CA HIS A 332 11.67 2.60 -15.98
C HIS A 332 11.68 4.10 -15.61
N ALA A 333 12.58 4.49 -14.71
CA ALA A 333 12.63 5.83 -14.10
C ALA A 333 13.67 6.78 -14.73
N GLU A 334 14.39 6.38 -15.79
CA GLU A 334 15.55 7.12 -16.35
C GLU A 334 15.23 8.51 -16.95
N ALA A 335 13.95 8.86 -17.11
CA ALA A 335 13.54 10.19 -17.54
C ALA A 335 13.72 11.26 -16.44
N HIS A 336 13.82 10.85 -15.17
CA HIS A 336 14.25 11.71 -14.08
C HIS A 336 15.78 11.74 -13.99
N SER A 337 16.35 12.94 -13.82
CA SER A 337 17.80 13.19 -13.97
C SER A 337 18.52 13.56 -12.68
N GLU A 338 17.82 13.55 -11.54
CA GLU A 338 18.38 13.80 -10.21
C GLU A 338 18.58 12.48 -9.45
N ALA A 339 19.24 12.53 -8.28
CA ALA A 339 19.17 11.44 -7.31
C ALA A 339 17.73 11.29 -6.77
N TRP A 340 17.38 10.10 -6.28
CA TRP A 340 16.14 9.95 -5.53
C TRP A 340 16.30 10.65 -4.17
N THR A 341 15.21 11.19 -3.65
CA THR A 341 15.15 11.75 -2.30
C THR A 341 13.72 11.63 -1.82
N GLU A 342 13.57 10.93 -0.69
CA GLU A 342 12.38 10.82 0.16
C GLU A 342 11.57 12.13 0.16
N CYS A 343 11.99 13.15 0.91
CA CYS A 343 11.28 14.44 1.00
C CYS A 343 12.03 15.60 0.30
N LYS A 344 11.57 16.03 -0.89
CA LYS A 344 12.14 17.20 -1.58
C LYS A 344 11.48 18.50 -1.12
N GLY A 345 11.93 19.03 0.02
CA GLY A 345 11.38 20.27 0.64
C GLY A 345 11.41 21.57 -0.19
N ILE A 346 11.89 21.57 -1.44
CA ILE A 346 11.60 22.65 -2.42
C ILE A 346 10.14 22.61 -2.91
N VAL A 347 9.52 21.43 -2.95
CA VAL A 347 8.10 21.23 -3.30
C VAL A 347 7.21 21.88 -2.26
N HIS A 348 7.37 21.54 -0.97
CA HIS A 348 6.75 22.22 0.17
C HIS A 348 6.85 23.75 0.06
N ARG A 349 8.05 24.31 -0.12
CA ARG A 349 8.26 25.78 -0.23
C ARG A 349 7.60 26.47 -1.43
N LYS A 350 6.91 25.74 -2.32
CA LYS A 350 6.10 26.31 -3.41
C LYS A 350 4.61 26.41 -3.08
N PHE A 351 4.09 25.62 -2.15
CA PHE A 351 2.70 25.71 -1.71
C PHE A 351 2.45 27.03 -0.96
N ASN A 352 1.37 27.73 -1.33
CA ASN A 352 0.89 28.91 -0.61
C ASN A 352 -0.10 28.49 0.47
N GLU A 353 0.35 27.72 1.45
CA GLU A 353 -0.49 27.11 2.49
C GLU A 353 -1.30 28.14 3.30
N HIS A 354 -0.70 29.30 3.57
CA HIS A 354 -1.33 30.47 4.22
C HIS A 354 -2.42 31.16 3.38
N LYS A 355 -2.68 30.69 2.17
CA LYS A 355 -3.73 31.17 1.23
C LYS A 355 -4.53 30.05 0.57
N SER A 356 -4.15 28.79 0.82
CA SER A 356 -4.87 27.62 0.33
C SER A 356 -5.91 27.25 1.37
N SER A 357 -7.13 26.92 0.94
CA SER A 357 -8.09 26.34 1.88
C SER A 357 -7.59 24.96 2.31
N SER A 358 -7.71 24.65 3.59
CA SER A 358 -7.44 23.32 4.11
C SER A 358 -8.59 22.36 3.78
N SER A 359 -8.26 21.07 3.70
CA SER A 359 -9.16 20.02 3.24
C SER A 359 -10.41 19.83 4.11
N ILE A 360 -10.41 20.33 5.35
CA ILE A 360 -11.60 20.38 6.20
C ILE A 360 -12.76 21.16 5.57
N THR A 361 -12.47 22.12 4.67
CA THR A 361 -13.49 22.84 3.87
C THR A 361 -14.11 22.00 2.75
N VAL A 362 -13.44 20.90 2.37
CA VAL A 362 -13.83 19.98 1.29
C VAL A 362 -14.48 18.72 1.85
N LEU A 363 -13.95 18.21 2.96
CA LEU A 363 -14.34 16.94 3.59
C LEU A 363 -15.87 16.74 3.78
N PRO A 364 -16.69 17.75 4.17
CA PRO A 364 -18.15 17.60 4.25
C PRO A 364 -18.84 17.27 2.90
N ARG A 365 -18.25 17.65 1.76
CA ARG A 365 -18.76 17.28 0.42
C ARG A 365 -18.45 15.83 0.10
N VAL A 366 -17.23 15.39 0.39
CA VAL A 366 -16.77 14.00 0.23
C VAL A 366 -17.63 13.06 1.08
N LEU A 367 -17.79 13.35 2.38
CA LEU A 367 -18.61 12.58 3.34
C LEU A 367 -20.09 12.45 2.94
N LYS A 368 -20.61 13.38 2.13
CA LYS A 368 -21.98 13.31 1.59
C LYS A 368 -22.10 12.33 0.42
N ARG A 369 -21.00 12.00 -0.25
CA ARG A 369 -20.95 11.18 -1.47
C ARG A 369 -20.35 9.78 -1.25
N ILE A 370 -19.33 9.65 -0.40
CA ILE A 370 -18.61 8.39 -0.13
C ILE A 370 -18.23 8.27 1.37
N PRO A 371 -18.00 7.04 1.87
CA PRO A 371 -17.27 6.77 3.10
C PRO A 371 -15.88 7.44 3.18
N VAL A 372 -15.51 7.87 4.39
CA VAL A 372 -14.15 8.31 4.74
C VAL A 372 -13.71 7.55 5.98
N LEU A 373 -12.52 6.97 5.94
CA LEU A 373 -11.77 6.50 7.10
C LEU A 373 -10.70 7.54 7.44
N ILE A 374 -10.67 7.97 8.71
CA ILE A 374 -9.51 8.63 9.31
C ILE A 374 -8.92 7.65 10.33
N PHE A 375 -7.63 7.35 10.23
CA PHE A 375 -6.94 6.55 11.23
C PHE A 375 -5.77 7.32 11.85
N ALA A 376 -5.42 6.99 13.08
CA ALA A 376 -4.34 7.65 13.82
C ALA A 376 -3.61 6.66 14.73
N GLY A 377 -2.30 6.50 14.53
CA GLY A 377 -1.42 5.93 15.56
C GLY A 377 -1.36 6.87 16.78
N ASP A 378 -1.51 6.32 17.98
CA ASP A 378 -1.64 7.14 19.20
C ASP A 378 -0.32 7.70 19.76
N GLN A 379 0.82 7.23 19.24
CA GLN A 379 2.18 7.71 19.57
C GLN A 379 2.69 8.80 18.63
N ASP A 380 1.97 9.11 17.54
CA ASP A 380 2.27 10.25 16.66
C ASP A 380 2.13 11.58 17.42
N TYR A 381 3.14 12.44 17.30
CA TYR A 381 3.12 13.78 17.83
C TYR A 381 2.73 14.86 16.79
N ILE A 382 3.29 14.83 15.58
CA ILE A 382 3.06 15.86 14.55
C ILE A 382 1.62 15.90 14.04
N CYS A 383 0.96 14.76 13.85
CA CYS A 383 -0.46 14.71 13.48
C CYS A 383 -1.30 13.97 14.54
N ASN A 384 -0.91 14.15 15.80
CA ASN A 384 -1.46 13.49 16.97
C ASN A 384 -3.00 13.33 16.99
N TYR A 385 -3.43 12.17 17.49
CA TYR A 385 -4.83 11.77 17.54
C TYR A 385 -5.74 12.76 18.31
N LEU A 386 -5.19 13.55 19.25
CA LEU A 386 -5.96 14.54 20.01
C LEU A 386 -6.38 15.72 19.11
N GLY A 387 -5.49 16.17 18.21
CA GLY A 387 -5.83 17.17 17.18
C GLY A 387 -6.90 16.67 16.21
N LEU A 388 -6.84 15.39 15.83
CA LEU A 388 -7.84 14.75 14.98
C LEU A 388 -9.20 14.57 15.71
N GLU A 389 -9.21 14.15 16.97
CA GLU A 389 -10.42 14.07 17.81
C GLU A 389 -11.08 15.46 17.99
N ASN A 390 -10.27 16.51 18.19
CA ASN A 390 -10.75 17.90 18.25
C ASN A 390 -11.36 18.35 16.91
N MET A 391 -10.70 18.07 15.78
CA MET A 391 -11.19 18.37 14.44
C MET A 391 -12.52 17.65 14.16
N ILE A 392 -12.59 16.34 14.39
CA ILE A 392 -13.81 15.52 14.17
C ILE A 392 -14.96 16.02 15.06
N THR A 393 -14.67 16.47 16.29
CA THR A 393 -15.66 17.06 17.20
C THR A 393 -16.21 18.40 16.68
N ALA A 394 -15.38 19.23 16.05
CA ALA A 394 -15.78 20.50 15.45
C ALA A 394 -16.44 20.35 14.06
N LEU A 395 -16.14 19.28 13.33
CA LEU A 395 -16.60 19.04 11.97
C LEU A 395 -18.12 18.94 11.90
N THR A 396 -18.71 19.61 10.91
CA THR A 396 -20.15 19.53 10.60
C THR A 396 -20.35 18.96 9.21
N TRP A 397 -20.94 17.76 9.16
CA TRP A 397 -21.28 17.03 7.93
C TRP A 397 -22.66 16.40 8.08
N ASN A 398 -23.27 15.92 6.99
CA ASN A 398 -24.48 15.07 7.00
C ASN A 398 -25.54 15.42 8.10
N GLY A 399 -25.87 16.70 8.23
CA GLY A 399 -26.93 17.23 9.10
C GLY A 399 -26.58 17.55 10.56
N ALA A 400 -25.36 17.26 11.06
CA ALA A 400 -24.98 17.51 12.46
C ALA A 400 -23.46 17.61 12.69
N THR A 401 -23.09 18.24 13.80
CA THR A 401 -21.70 18.46 14.26
C THR A 401 -21.22 17.33 15.16
N GLY A 402 -19.95 16.94 15.03
CA GLY A 402 -19.34 15.85 15.81
C GLY A 402 -19.88 14.46 15.47
N LEU A 403 -19.34 13.41 16.11
CA LEU A 403 -19.81 12.03 15.89
C LEU A 403 -21.27 11.80 16.36
N GLY A 404 -21.79 12.64 17.25
CA GLY A 404 -23.12 12.49 17.85
C GLY A 404 -23.16 11.38 18.90
N THR A 405 -24.36 10.84 19.17
CA THR A 405 -24.52 9.70 20.08
C THR A 405 -24.17 8.40 19.36
N VAL A 406 -22.92 7.95 19.52
CA VAL A 406 -22.41 6.67 19.02
C VAL A 406 -21.60 5.98 20.12
N ASN A 407 -21.52 4.65 20.05
CA ASN A 407 -20.59 3.89 20.87
C ASN A 407 -19.23 3.84 20.16
N THR A 408 -18.15 3.88 20.94
CA THR A 408 -16.82 3.50 20.48
C THR A 408 -16.64 2.02 20.78
N GLU A 409 -16.41 1.22 19.75
CA GLU A 409 -16.18 -0.21 19.87
C GLU A 409 -14.68 -0.49 20.11
N SER A 410 -14.37 -1.52 20.89
CA SER A 410 -13.00 -2.05 21.00
C SER A 410 -12.65 -2.88 19.76
N TRP A 411 -11.40 -2.80 19.33
CA TRP A 411 -10.89 -3.57 18.19
C TRP A 411 -9.68 -4.42 18.59
N THR A 412 -9.71 -5.70 18.25
CA THR A 412 -8.62 -6.65 18.48
C THR A 412 -8.12 -7.29 17.19
N VAL A 413 -6.83 -7.62 17.15
CA VAL A 413 -6.17 -8.37 16.07
C VAL A 413 -5.16 -9.32 16.71
N ASP A 414 -5.15 -10.59 16.28
CA ASP A 414 -4.37 -11.68 16.89
C ASP A 414 -4.63 -11.83 18.41
N ASP A 415 -5.91 -11.72 18.79
CA ASP A 415 -6.43 -11.62 20.18
C ASP A 415 -5.86 -10.47 21.04
N MET A 416 -4.97 -9.65 20.50
CA MET A 416 -4.40 -8.47 21.17
C MET A 416 -5.25 -7.21 20.92
N PRO A 417 -5.32 -6.26 21.87
CA PRO A 417 -5.97 -4.96 21.66
C PRO A 417 -5.24 -4.14 20.60
N ALA A 418 -5.87 -3.93 19.44
CA ALA A 418 -5.31 -3.18 18.32
C ALA A 418 -5.71 -1.70 18.34
N GLY A 419 -6.86 -1.36 18.93
CA GLY A 419 -7.31 0.02 18.99
C GLY A 419 -8.78 0.23 19.38
N THR A 420 -9.29 1.40 19.00
CA THR A 420 -10.71 1.76 19.17
C THR A 420 -11.31 2.23 17.85
N TRP A 421 -12.53 1.78 17.55
CA TRP A 421 -13.23 2.02 16.28
C TRP A 421 -14.55 2.76 16.51
N VAL A 422 -14.86 3.77 15.71
CA VAL A 422 -16.17 4.45 15.76
C VAL A 422 -16.62 4.93 14.38
N THR A 423 -17.87 4.66 14.02
CA THR A 423 -18.45 5.06 12.72
C THR A 423 -19.70 5.91 12.92
N SER A 424 -19.74 7.08 12.30
CA SER A 424 -20.90 7.99 12.28
C SER A 424 -21.08 8.62 10.89
N ARG A 425 -22.22 8.34 10.25
CA ARG A 425 -22.74 9.12 9.12
C ARG A 425 -21.72 9.28 7.97
N ASN A 426 -21.16 8.15 7.51
CA ASN A 426 -20.09 7.99 6.52
C ASN A 426 -18.65 8.32 6.97
N LEU A 427 -18.44 8.87 8.16
CA LEU A 427 -17.11 8.99 8.75
C LEU A 427 -16.83 7.78 9.66
N THR A 428 -15.72 7.09 9.45
CA THR A 428 -15.14 6.15 10.39
C THR A 428 -13.85 6.75 10.94
N TYR A 429 -13.67 6.67 12.26
CA TYR A 429 -12.43 7.02 12.94
C TYR A 429 -11.88 5.79 13.67
N VAL A 430 -10.60 5.51 13.46
CA VAL A 430 -9.87 4.41 14.10
C VAL A 430 -8.63 4.97 14.78
N LYS A 431 -8.48 4.71 16.08
CA LYS A 431 -7.25 4.98 16.81
C LYS A 431 -6.51 3.67 17.03
N ILE A 432 -5.27 3.61 16.59
CA ILE A 432 -4.40 2.44 16.62
C ILE A 432 -3.46 2.59 17.81
N PHE A 433 -3.40 1.58 18.69
CA PHE A 433 -2.54 1.62 19.86
C PHE A 433 -1.08 1.32 19.50
N ASP A 434 -0.15 1.97 20.19
CA ASP A 434 1.30 1.78 20.08
C ASP A 434 1.91 2.03 18.68
N ALA A 435 1.16 2.71 17.80
CA ALA A 435 1.58 3.07 16.46
C ALA A 435 2.00 4.56 16.35
N SER A 436 3.00 4.83 15.50
CA SER A 436 3.58 6.15 15.23
C SER A 436 2.77 6.94 14.19
N HIS A 437 3.39 7.95 13.57
CA HIS A 437 2.88 8.63 12.38
C HIS A 437 2.64 7.66 11.20
N MET A 438 3.63 6.80 10.93
CA MET A 438 3.57 5.79 9.86
C MET A 438 2.89 4.51 10.40
N ALA A 439 1.62 4.59 10.78
CA ALA A 439 0.96 3.50 11.50
C ALA A 439 1.06 2.08 10.88
N PRO A 440 1.14 1.88 9.54
CA PRO A 440 1.38 0.55 8.97
C PRO A 440 2.80 0.00 9.17
N PHE A 441 3.80 0.85 9.41
CA PHE A 441 5.18 0.43 9.74
C PHE A 441 5.23 -0.23 11.13
N ASP A 442 4.56 0.35 12.14
CA ASP A 442 4.49 -0.26 13.49
C ASP A 442 3.52 -1.44 13.56
N ALA A 443 2.37 -1.32 12.89
CA ALA A 443 1.22 -2.22 13.07
C ALA A 443 0.66 -2.75 11.73
N PRO A 444 1.46 -3.49 10.92
CA PRO A 444 1.06 -3.94 9.59
C PRO A 444 -0.19 -4.83 9.60
N ASN A 445 -0.22 -5.86 10.45
CA ASN A 445 -1.37 -6.77 10.55
C ASN A 445 -2.67 -6.05 10.96
N ALA A 446 -2.57 -5.04 11.84
CA ALA A 446 -3.73 -4.25 12.27
C ALA A 446 -4.20 -3.31 11.16
N THR A 447 -3.29 -2.55 10.54
CA THR A 447 -3.69 -1.66 9.44
C THR A 447 -4.22 -2.41 8.22
N HIS A 448 -3.72 -3.62 7.95
CA HIS A 448 -4.27 -4.52 6.93
C HIS A 448 -5.71 -4.96 7.29
N ASP A 449 -5.99 -5.42 8.51
CA ASP A 449 -7.36 -5.74 8.94
C ASP A 449 -8.31 -4.53 8.81
N MET A 450 -7.87 -3.37 9.28
CA MET A 450 -8.61 -2.11 9.19
C MET A 450 -8.98 -1.76 7.75
N ILE A 451 -8.05 -1.85 6.79
CA ILE A 451 -8.34 -1.46 5.41
C ILE A 451 -9.24 -2.46 4.71
N LEU A 452 -9.10 -3.77 4.98
CA LEU A 452 -10.00 -4.80 4.44
C LEU A 452 -11.44 -4.61 4.95
N ARG A 453 -11.62 -4.27 6.24
CA ARG A 453 -12.92 -3.90 6.81
C ARG A 453 -13.49 -2.64 6.13
N PHE A 454 -12.68 -1.60 5.97
CA PHE A 454 -13.11 -0.35 5.31
C PHE A 454 -13.53 -0.56 3.84
N MET A 455 -12.81 -1.42 3.12
CA MET A 455 -13.12 -1.78 1.73
C MET A 455 -14.24 -2.82 1.59
N GLY A 456 -14.85 -3.25 2.70
CA GLY A 456 -15.94 -4.23 2.73
C GLY A 456 -15.55 -5.54 2.04
N VAL A 457 -14.38 -6.09 2.40
CA VAL A 457 -13.90 -7.40 1.90
C VAL A 457 -14.67 -8.52 2.61
N ASP A 458 -15.11 -9.52 1.84
CA ASP A 458 -15.76 -10.70 2.42
C ASP A 458 -14.69 -11.63 3.03
N PHE A 459 -14.51 -11.56 4.34
CA PHE A 459 -13.58 -12.43 5.07
C PHE A 459 -13.93 -13.93 4.97
N SER A 460 -15.16 -14.30 4.56
CA SER A 460 -15.50 -15.72 4.31
C SER A 460 -14.97 -16.25 2.97
N ALA A 461 -14.52 -15.35 2.07
CA ALA A 461 -13.86 -15.70 0.81
C ALA A 461 -12.32 -15.74 0.93
N ILE A 462 -11.74 -15.51 2.11
CA ILE A 462 -10.30 -15.50 2.35
C ILE A 462 -9.81 -16.91 2.73
N ASN A 463 -8.74 -17.36 2.04
CA ASN A 463 -8.23 -18.73 2.14
C ASN A 463 -6.74 -18.79 2.54
N GLU A 464 -6.02 -17.68 2.49
CA GLU A 464 -4.56 -17.57 2.61
C GLU A 464 -4.16 -16.15 3.07
N GLY A 465 -2.87 -15.92 3.32
CA GLY A 465 -2.33 -14.60 3.68
C GLY A 465 -2.56 -14.15 5.13
N SER A 466 -1.97 -13.00 5.49
CA SER A 466 -2.13 -12.37 6.82
C SER A 466 -3.57 -11.97 7.13
N ALA A 467 -4.41 -11.79 6.10
CA ALA A 467 -5.82 -11.47 6.29
C ALA A 467 -6.60 -12.55 7.08
N ARG A 468 -6.07 -13.78 7.17
CA ARG A 468 -6.59 -14.86 8.03
C ARG A 468 -6.41 -14.62 9.54
N ILE A 469 -5.60 -13.65 9.96
CA ILE A 469 -5.35 -13.37 11.39
C ILE A 469 -6.68 -13.02 12.10
N PRO A 470 -7.02 -13.70 13.23
CA PRO A 470 -8.24 -13.45 14.01
C PRO A 470 -8.36 -12.00 14.43
N SER A 471 -9.59 -11.47 14.45
CA SER A 471 -9.84 -10.07 14.82
C SER A 471 -11.34 -9.79 14.96
N SER A 472 -11.69 -8.83 15.82
CA SER A 472 -13.06 -8.33 15.93
C SER A 472 -13.13 -6.83 16.17
N VAL A 473 -14.19 -6.19 15.64
CA VAL A 473 -14.60 -4.82 15.99
C VAL A 473 -15.91 -4.93 16.78
N GLY A 474 -15.85 -4.87 18.10
CA GLY A 474 -16.98 -5.14 18.98
C GLY A 474 -17.57 -6.53 18.72
N ALA A 475 -18.78 -6.58 18.14
CA ALA A 475 -19.47 -7.82 17.76
C ALA A 475 -19.15 -8.33 16.33
N ASP A 476 -18.42 -7.56 15.51
CA ASP A 476 -18.03 -7.94 14.14
C ASP A 476 -16.74 -8.79 14.15
N VAL A 477 -16.90 -10.10 14.36
CA VAL A 477 -15.79 -11.07 14.45
C VAL A 477 -15.54 -11.75 13.10
N LYS A 478 -14.27 -11.91 12.71
CA LYS A 478 -13.90 -12.72 11.53
C LYS A 478 -14.37 -14.18 11.65
N PRO A 479 -14.59 -14.88 10.52
CA PRO A 479 -14.80 -16.31 10.53
C PRO A 479 -13.56 -17.06 11.06
N ILE A 480 -13.77 -18.23 11.67
CA ILE A 480 -12.67 -19.09 12.11
C ILE A 480 -12.11 -19.82 10.89
N PHE A 481 -10.89 -19.46 10.48
CA PHE A 481 -10.17 -20.10 9.37
C PHE A 481 -9.57 -21.44 9.80
N ILE A 482 -10.38 -22.50 9.77
CA ILE A 482 -9.93 -23.87 10.05
C ILE A 482 -8.82 -24.26 9.08
N GLU A 483 -7.66 -24.64 9.61
CA GLU A 483 -6.61 -25.27 8.81
C GLU A 483 -6.99 -26.71 8.51
N ASN A 484 -7.21 -27.00 7.23
CA ASN A 484 -7.30 -28.36 6.73
C ASN A 484 -5.88 -28.96 6.71
N ASP A 485 -5.37 -29.31 7.88
CA ASP A 485 -4.09 -30.00 8.04
C ASP A 485 -4.20 -31.46 7.57
N GLU A 486 -4.26 -31.65 6.25
CA GLU A 486 -4.11 -32.95 5.60
C GLU A 486 -2.67 -33.51 5.71
N THR A 487 -1.80 -32.89 6.52
CA THR A 487 -0.40 -33.26 6.71
C THR A 487 -0.04 -33.91 8.05
N GLU A 488 -0.94 -34.01 9.06
CA GLU A 488 -0.74 -34.98 10.15
C GLU A 488 -2.02 -35.62 10.76
N SER A 489 -2.74 -36.40 9.94
CA SER A 489 -3.98 -37.10 10.36
C SER A 489 -3.79 -38.27 11.35
N LYS A 490 -3.52 -37.96 12.63
CA LYS A 490 -3.75 -38.89 13.75
C LYS A 490 -5.24 -38.90 14.14
N PRO A 491 -5.98 -40.01 13.98
CA PRO A 491 -7.41 -40.03 14.24
C PRO A 491 -7.75 -40.06 15.74
N ALA A 492 -8.21 -38.92 16.28
CA ALA A 492 -8.91 -38.87 17.57
C ALA A 492 -10.34 -39.43 17.44
N SER A 493 -10.89 -39.98 18.53
CA SER A 493 -12.10 -40.82 18.48
C SER A 493 -13.42 -40.06 18.43
N GLY A 494 -14.23 -40.30 17.39
CA GLY A 494 -15.68 -40.01 17.35
C GLY A 494 -16.48 -41.32 17.17
N GLY A 495 -17.58 -41.48 17.92
CA GLY A 495 -18.22 -42.79 18.10
C GLY A 495 -19.45 -43.10 17.23
N ALA A 496 -19.63 -44.40 16.97
CA ALA A 496 -20.91 -45.08 16.68
C ALA A 496 -21.71 -44.70 15.42
N GLY A 497 -21.28 -45.22 14.25
CA GLY A 497 -22.14 -45.49 13.09
C GLY A 497 -21.95 -46.92 12.59
N ASN A 498 -23.01 -47.75 12.56
CA ASN A 498 -22.88 -49.17 12.20
C ASN A 498 -22.66 -49.39 10.69
N GLY A 499 -21.47 -49.87 10.33
CA GLY A 499 -21.17 -50.40 8.98
C GLY A 499 -20.09 -51.48 9.05
N ASN A 500 -20.30 -52.62 8.39
CA ASN A 500 -19.36 -53.75 8.42
C ASN A 500 -18.12 -53.43 7.54
N PRO A 501 -16.86 -53.56 8.02
CA PRO A 501 -15.66 -53.20 7.25
C PRO A 501 -15.49 -53.89 5.89
N GLU A 502 -16.11 -55.05 5.67
CA GLU A 502 -16.13 -55.70 4.37
C GLU A 502 -16.96 -54.92 3.33
N GLN A 503 -18.01 -54.21 3.75
CA GLN A 503 -18.87 -53.43 2.85
C GLN A 503 -18.19 -52.16 2.35
N SER A 504 -17.42 -51.47 3.19
CA SER A 504 -16.65 -50.29 2.75
C SER A 504 -15.53 -50.71 1.78
N LYS A 505 -14.80 -51.79 2.08
CA LYS A 505 -13.79 -52.34 1.17
C LYS A 505 -14.40 -52.77 -0.18
N ALA A 506 -15.55 -53.47 -0.16
CA ALA A 506 -16.25 -53.86 -1.38
C ALA A 506 -16.75 -52.67 -2.20
N MET A 507 -17.21 -51.57 -1.58
CA MET A 507 -17.53 -50.34 -2.30
C MET A 507 -16.30 -49.73 -2.96
N TRP A 508 -15.17 -49.60 -2.25
CA TRP A 508 -13.95 -49.01 -2.81
C TRP A 508 -13.37 -49.84 -3.95
N GLU A 509 -13.34 -51.17 -3.82
CA GLU A 509 -12.92 -52.06 -4.92
C GLU A 509 -13.88 -51.99 -6.11
N ALA A 510 -15.20 -51.88 -5.90
CA ALA A 510 -16.16 -51.66 -6.98
C ALA A 510 -15.96 -50.30 -7.68
N TYR A 511 -15.68 -49.23 -6.92
CA TYR A 511 -15.46 -47.89 -7.46
C TYR A 511 -14.17 -47.80 -8.29
N TYR A 512 -13.07 -48.39 -7.80
CA TYR A 512 -11.79 -48.45 -8.53
C TYR A 512 -11.89 -49.29 -9.82
N ASN A 513 -12.59 -50.43 -9.77
CA ASN A 513 -12.83 -51.25 -10.96
C ASN A 513 -13.76 -50.56 -11.97
N ALA A 514 -14.78 -49.82 -11.52
CA ALA A 514 -15.65 -49.05 -12.41
C ALA A 514 -14.91 -47.88 -13.10
N GLY A 515 -14.11 -47.11 -12.34
CA GLY A 515 -13.31 -46.01 -12.86
C GLY A 515 -12.25 -46.48 -13.86
N SER A 516 -11.51 -47.55 -13.55
CA SER A 516 -10.51 -48.11 -14.46
C SER A 516 -11.14 -48.74 -15.71
N ALA A 517 -12.30 -49.41 -15.58
CA ALA A 517 -13.04 -49.91 -16.75
C ALA A 517 -13.52 -48.78 -17.67
N ALA A 518 -14.02 -47.67 -17.11
CA ALA A 518 -14.42 -46.50 -17.89
C ALA A 518 -13.23 -45.86 -18.62
N LEU A 519 -12.07 -45.75 -17.97
CA LEU A 519 -10.83 -45.25 -18.56
C LEU A 519 -10.35 -46.13 -19.73
N ILE A 520 -10.34 -47.46 -19.54
CA ILE A 520 -9.98 -48.43 -20.59
C ILE A 520 -10.95 -48.33 -21.78
N LEU A 521 -12.26 -48.19 -21.52
CA LEU A 521 -13.28 -48.10 -22.56
C LEU A 521 -13.14 -46.78 -23.37
N LEU A 522 -12.80 -45.67 -22.72
CA LEU A 522 -12.43 -44.41 -23.40
C LEU A 522 -11.19 -44.59 -24.29
N VAL A 523 -10.12 -45.20 -23.79
CA VAL A 523 -8.90 -45.47 -24.59
C VAL A 523 -9.22 -46.35 -25.81
N VAL A 524 -10.04 -47.40 -25.64
CA VAL A 524 -10.50 -48.25 -26.75
C VAL A 524 -11.33 -47.46 -27.77
N ILE A 525 -12.22 -46.57 -27.35
CA ILE A 525 -12.96 -45.67 -28.26
C ILE A 525 -12.00 -44.76 -29.05
N VAL A 526 -10.99 -44.18 -28.42
CA VAL A 526 -9.99 -43.32 -29.09
C VAL A 526 -9.16 -44.12 -30.10
N VAL A 527 -8.73 -45.33 -29.76
CA VAL A 527 -7.97 -46.23 -30.66
C VAL A 527 -8.83 -46.68 -31.85
N LEU A 528 -10.10 -47.04 -31.62
CA LEU A 528 -11.02 -47.40 -32.71
C LEU A 528 -11.36 -46.21 -33.60
N GLY A 529 -11.61 -45.03 -33.01
CA GLY A 529 -11.88 -43.79 -33.74
C GLY A 529 -10.72 -43.36 -34.64
N THR A 530 -9.50 -43.38 -34.11
CA THR A 530 -8.29 -43.08 -34.88
C THR A 530 -8.01 -44.13 -35.96
N PHE A 531 -8.22 -45.42 -35.69
CA PHE A 531 -8.10 -46.48 -36.70
C PHE A 531 -9.12 -46.31 -37.84
N ILE A 532 -10.38 -46.02 -37.52
CA ILE A 532 -11.44 -45.76 -38.51
C ILE A 532 -11.12 -44.50 -39.33
N TRP A 533 -10.69 -43.41 -38.70
CA TRP A 533 -10.28 -42.18 -39.37
C TRP A 533 -9.12 -42.42 -40.36
N CYS A 534 -8.07 -43.12 -39.93
CA CYS A 534 -6.95 -43.52 -40.79
C CYS A 534 -7.38 -44.43 -41.94
N ARG A 535 -8.34 -45.34 -41.72
CA ARG A 535 -8.87 -46.24 -42.76
C ARG A 535 -9.71 -45.48 -43.80
N ILE A 536 -10.57 -44.56 -43.38
CA ILE A 536 -11.34 -43.68 -44.27
C ILE A 536 -10.41 -42.78 -45.08
N ARG A 537 -9.40 -42.18 -44.44
CA ARG A 537 -8.42 -41.29 -45.09
C ARG A 537 -7.58 -42.03 -46.15
N ARG A 538 -7.26 -43.31 -45.92
CA ARG A 538 -6.58 -44.18 -46.91
C ARG A 538 -7.44 -44.59 -48.12
N GLN A 539 -8.77 -44.44 -48.08
CA GLN A 539 -9.64 -44.76 -49.23
C GLN A 539 -9.93 -43.57 -50.16
N ARG A 540 -9.41 -42.36 -49.88
CA ARG A 540 -9.62 -41.15 -50.70
C ARG A 540 -8.38 -40.67 -51.45
N VAL A 541 -7.54 -41.59 -51.91
CA VAL A 541 -6.43 -41.30 -52.84
C VAL A 541 -6.50 -42.24 -54.04
N GLN A 542 -7.15 -41.79 -55.11
CA GLN A 542 -6.99 -42.33 -56.46
C GLN A 542 -6.25 -41.30 -57.31
N LEU A 543 -5.15 -41.72 -57.94
CA LEU A 543 -4.41 -40.92 -58.90
C LEU A 543 -5.04 -41.10 -60.31
N PRO A 544 -5.45 -40.04 -61.01
CA PRO A 544 -5.82 -40.12 -62.41
C PRO A 544 -4.57 -40.11 -63.30
N ALA A 545 -4.55 -40.94 -64.35
CA ALA A 545 -3.42 -41.05 -65.27
C ALA A 545 -3.83 -40.78 -66.73
N ASN A 546 -3.12 -39.84 -67.38
CA ASN A 546 -3.03 -39.55 -68.83
C ASN A 546 -4.30 -39.35 -69.68
N GLY A 547 -4.34 -38.24 -70.44
CA GLY A 547 -5.49 -37.88 -71.30
C GLY A 547 -5.29 -36.78 -72.36
N SER A 548 -4.13 -36.72 -73.02
CA SER A 548 -3.86 -36.04 -74.32
C SER A 548 -4.19 -34.54 -74.55
N GLY A 549 -3.15 -33.76 -74.94
CA GLY A 549 -3.25 -32.51 -75.74
C GLY A 549 -3.25 -31.19 -74.95
N ALA A 550 -2.70 -30.07 -75.46
CA ALA A 550 -1.84 -29.89 -76.65
C ALA A 550 -1.06 -28.54 -76.62
N TYR A 551 0.11 -28.52 -77.29
CA TYR A 551 0.80 -27.36 -77.90
C TYR A 551 1.47 -26.23 -77.07
N ARG A 552 2.81 -26.13 -77.27
CA ARG A 552 3.69 -24.95 -77.46
C ARG A 552 4.49 -24.29 -76.32
N ASP A 553 5.79 -24.14 -76.67
CA ASP A 553 6.76 -23.07 -76.40
C ASP A 553 7.18 -22.67 -74.97
N GLY A 554 8.46 -22.31 -74.83
CA GLY A 554 9.04 -21.65 -73.65
C GLY A 554 10.08 -22.48 -72.90
N ALA A 555 11.37 -22.29 -73.22
CA ALA A 555 12.49 -22.85 -72.47
C ALA A 555 13.36 -21.75 -71.83
N VAL A 556 14.21 -22.13 -70.86
CA VAL A 556 15.18 -21.31 -70.11
C VAL A 556 14.55 -20.39 -69.02
N GLY A 557 15.04 -20.34 -67.77
CA GLY A 557 16.03 -21.21 -67.09
C GLY A 557 16.69 -20.55 -65.86
N TYR A 558 17.03 -21.36 -64.82
CA TYR A 558 17.66 -20.97 -63.53
C TYR A 558 16.78 -20.04 -62.63
N GLN A 559 16.83 -19.97 -61.28
CA GLN A 559 17.67 -20.54 -60.19
C GLN A 559 16.81 -20.55 -58.87
N SER A 560 17.10 -21.14 -57.69
CA SER A 560 18.28 -21.81 -57.11
C SER A 560 17.91 -22.86 -56.03
N VAL A 561 18.79 -23.84 -55.80
CA VAL A 561 19.21 -24.49 -54.52
C VAL A 561 18.37 -24.34 -53.24
N ALA A 562 17.92 -25.48 -52.67
CA ALA A 562 18.21 -25.94 -51.29
C ALA A 562 17.79 -27.42 -51.12
N ALA A 563 18.48 -28.20 -50.28
CA ALA A 563 18.15 -29.61 -49.97
C ALA A 563 18.73 -30.03 -48.61
N GLU A 564 18.02 -30.90 -47.88
CA GLU A 564 18.50 -31.55 -46.64
C GLU A 564 18.02 -33.01 -46.56
N GLU A 565 18.92 -33.93 -46.18
CA GLU A 565 18.61 -35.34 -45.88
C GLU A 565 19.15 -35.72 -44.49
N GLN A 566 18.23 -35.90 -43.53
CA GLN A 566 18.04 -37.14 -42.75
C GLN A 566 19.26 -37.91 -42.15
N ILE A 567 19.31 -37.96 -40.79
CA ILE A 567 19.79 -39.05 -39.86
C ILE A 567 21.29 -39.51 -39.90
N PRO A 568 21.83 -40.36 -38.96
CA PRO A 568 21.38 -40.83 -37.62
C PRO A 568 22.44 -41.01 -36.47
N LEU A 569 21.97 -41.34 -35.25
CA LEU A 569 22.47 -42.34 -34.24
C LEU A 569 23.83 -42.23 -33.45
N THR A 570 23.69 -42.06 -32.11
CA THR A 570 24.25 -42.84 -30.94
C THR A 570 25.74 -43.15 -30.66
N GLU A 571 26.02 -43.16 -29.34
CA GLU A 571 27.02 -43.93 -28.55
C GLU A 571 28.53 -43.56 -28.53
N SER A 572 29.05 -43.35 -27.31
CA SER A 572 30.01 -44.28 -26.66
C SER A 572 30.32 -43.87 -25.21
N VAL A 573 30.89 -44.79 -24.42
CA VAL A 573 31.26 -44.59 -23.00
C VAL A 573 32.78 -44.58 -22.84
N SER A 574 33.30 -43.75 -21.92
CA SER A 574 34.65 -43.96 -21.35
C SER A 574 34.75 -43.53 -19.90
N ARG A 575 35.80 -44.02 -19.22
CA ARG A 575 35.87 -44.21 -17.77
C ARG A 575 37.31 -44.15 -17.30
N GLY A 576 37.61 -43.39 -16.25
CA GLY A 576 38.86 -43.56 -15.50
C GLY A 576 39.33 -42.39 -14.65
N ASN A 577 39.55 -42.69 -13.37
CA ASN A 577 40.66 -42.21 -12.52
C ASN A 577 40.69 -40.73 -12.04
N LEU A 578 41.25 -40.42 -10.86
CA LEU A 578 41.35 -41.13 -9.57
C LEU A 578 41.97 -40.15 -8.52
N ASN A 579 42.11 -40.61 -7.28
CA ASN A 579 42.69 -39.93 -6.10
C ASN A 579 41.71 -38.90 -5.48
N GLU A 580 41.48 -38.77 -4.16
CA GLU A 580 42.34 -39.01 -2.97
C GLU A 580 43.53 -38.01 -2.89
N ASP A 581 43.91 -37.43 -1.76
CA ASP A 581 43.27 -37.47 -0.44
C ASP A 581 43.58 -36.18 0.36
N ASP A 582 42.97 -36.12 1.54
CA ASP A 582 43.58 -35.81 2.85
C ASP A 582 42.89 -34.72 3.68
N SER A 583 43.15 -34.78 4.97
CA SER A 583 42.41 -34.18 6.08
C SER A 583 43.34 -33.33 6.96
N VAL A 584 42.78 -32.61 7.95
CA VAL A 584 43.21 -32.69 9.37
C VAL A 584 42.32 -31.86 10.30
N ASN A 585 42.12 -32.38 11.51
CA ASN A 585 41.38 -31.77 12.64
C ASN A 585 42.16 -30.65 13.36
N VAL A 586 41.44 -29.75 14.04
CA VAL A 586 41.47 -29.49 15.53
C VAL A 586 40.39 -28.42 15.84
N LYS A 587 39.36 -28.59 16.68
CA LYS A 587 39.14 -29.08 18.08
C LYS A 587 39.35 -28.03 19.20
N GLY A 588 38.26 -27.66 19.89
CA GLY A 588 38.28 -26.83 21.11
C GLY A 588 36.90 -26.26 21.53
N LYS A 589 35.85 -27.06 21.72
CA LYS A 589 35.39 -27.59 23.04
C LYS A 589 35.08 -26.54 24.14
N GLY A 590 33.78 -26.35 24.39
CA GLY A 590 33.16 -25.92 25.67
C GLY A 590 31.75 -26.53 25.74
N LYS A 591 31.27 -27.06 26.88
CA LYS A 591 30.03 -27.88 26.93
C LYS A 591 29.40 -28.07 28.32
N ALA A 592 28.17 -27.60 28.50
CA ALA A 592 27.14 -27.94 29.51
C ALA A 592 25.89 -27.09 29.15
N ARG A 593 24.62 -27.50 29.18
CA ARG A 593 23.87 -28.71 29.56
C ARG A 593 23.93 -29.16 31.04
N ALA A 594 22.81 -29.38 31.72
CA ALA A 594 21.52 -28.66 31.83
C ALA A 594 20.94 -29.02 33.24
N ASP A 595 19.79 -29.62 33.55
CA ASP A 595 18.58 -30.15 32.85
C ASP A 595 17.35 -29.73 33.75
N GLU A 596 16.14 -30.32 33.68
CA GLU A 596 14.84 -29.74 34.18
C GLU A 596 14.47 -29.90 35.69
N THR A 597 13.47 -29.14 36.20
CA THR A 597 12.33 -29.67 37.03
C THR A 597 11.16 -28.69 37.23
N GLU A 598 9.95 -29.21 37.46
CA GLU A 598 8.68 -28.48 37.65
C GLU A 598 8.36 -28.15 39.11
N SER A 599 7.53 -27.11 39.36
CA SER A 599 6.43 -27.17 40.34
C SER A 599 5.48 -25.95 40.23
N SER A 600 4.17 -26.20 40.16
CA SER A 600 3.11 -25.18 40.24
C SER A 600 2.67 -24.90 41.67
N GLU A 601 2.20 -23.68 41.97
CA GLU A 601 1.01 -23.48 42.82
C GLU A 601 0.41 -22.09 42.58
N ALA A 602 -0.89 -21.94 42.87
CA ALA A 602 -1.65 -20.70 42.64
C ALA A 602 -2.59 -20.41 43.82
N LEU A 603 -2.65 -19.14 44.23
CA LEU A 603 -3.50 -18.56 45.28
C LEU A 603 -3.44 -17.02 45.08
N PHE A 604 -4.49 -16.19 45.21
CA PHE A 604 -5.81 -16.38 45.82
C PHE A 604 -6.98 -15.88 44.94
N ASP A 605 -8.19 -16.18 45.37
CA ASP A 605 -9.49 -15.94 44.73
C ASP A 605 -10.23 -14.69 45.29
N VAL A 606 -11.43 -14.42 44.75
CA VAL A 606 -12.36 -13.28 44.95
C VAL A 606 -12.69 -12.92 46.42
N GLY A 607 -13.02 -11.63 46.64
CA GLY A 607 -13.65 -11.12 47.87
C GLY A 607 -14.55 -9.91 47.65
N GLU A 608 -15.83 -10.15 47.34
CA GLU A 608 -16.96 -9.26 47.68
C GLU A 608 -17.18 -9.26 49.22
N SER A 609 -17.93 -8.38 49.91
CA SER A 609 -18.79 -7.23 49.58
C SER A 609 -18.86 -6.27 50.81
N ASP A 610 -19.50 -5.11 50.63
CA ASP A 610 -20.30 -4.28 51.57
C ASP A 610 -20.31 -4.56 53.09
N ASP A 611 -20.33 -3.48 53.89
CA ASP A 611 -21.38 -3.30 54.92
C ASP A 611 -21.54 -1.84 55.39
N ASP A 612 -22.81 -1.43 55.45
CA ASP A 612 -23.52 -0.42 56.27
C ASP A 612 -23.29 1.13 56.26
N GLU A 613 -24.47 1.76 56.24
CA GLU A 613 -24.88 3.17 56.44
C GLU A 613 -24.61 3.68 57.90
N ASP A 614 -25.02 4.85 58.42
CA ASP A 614 -26.11 5.80 58.12
C ASP A 614 -25.89 7.17 58.80
N ALA A 615 -26.30 8.28 58.17
CA ALA A 615 -26.39 9.61 58.80
C ALA A 615 -27.29 10.62 58.03
N LYS A 616 -28.61 10.44 58.11
CA LYS A 616 -29.67 11.42 57.72
C LYS A 616 -29.64 12.69 58.62
N SER A 617 -30.24 13.86 58.34
CA SER A 617 -30.65 14.64 57.14
C SER A 617 -31.30 15.98 57.62
N TYR A 618 -31.46 17.02 56.77
CA TYR A 618 -32.64 17.94 56.68
C TYR A 618 -32.41 19.26 55.87
N TYR A 619 -33.39 19.61 55.01
CA TYR A 619 -34.01 20.92 54.64
C TYR A 619 -33.37 22.28 55.04
N ASP A 620 -33.54 23.41 54.32
CA ASP A 620 -34.47 23.77 53.22
C ASP A 620 -34.03 24.99 52.35
N ARG A 621 -34.65 25.12 51.15
CA ARG A 621 -35.07 26.35 50.42
C ARG A 621 -34.35 27.72 50.62
N HIS A 622 -33.82 28.30 49.53
CA HIS A 622 -34.52 29.38 48.75
C HIS A 622 -33.77 29.90 47.50
N SER A 623 -34.56 30.35 46.52
CA SER A 623 -34.27 31.13 45.30
C SER A 623 -35.64 31.71 44.82
N PRO A 624 -35.80 32.64 43.85
CA PRO A 624 -34.82 33.35 43.01
C PRO A 624 -35.05 34.88 42.89
N ARG A 625 -34.24 35.59 42.08
CA ARG A 625 -34.71 36.41 40.91
C ARG A 625 -33.55 37.09 40.15
N ALA A 626 -33.84 37.53 38.93
CA ALA A 626 -32.93 38.18 38.00
C ALA A 626 -33.37 39.62 37.65
N ALA A 627 -32.47 40.40 37.05
CA ALA A 627 -32.79 41.53 36.18
C ALA A 627 -31.58 41.91 35.30
N SER A 628 -31.79 42.04 33.99
CA SER A 628 -30.96 42.87 33.11
C SER A 628 -31.44 44.34 33.18
N PRO A 629 -30.73 45.31 32.59
CA PRO A 629 -30.89 45.59 31.16
C PRO A 629 -29.72 45.12 30.29
#